data_AF-A0A078JL48-F1
#
_entry.id   AF-A0A078JL48-F1
#
_cell.length_a   1.000
_cell.length_b   1.000
_cell.length_c   1.000
_cell.angle_alpha   90.00
_cell.angle_beta   90.00
_cell.angle_gamma   90.00
#
_symmetry.space_group_name_H-M   'P 1'
#
loop_
_entity.id
_entity.type
_entity.pdbx_description
1 polymer ?
#
loop_
_entity_poly.entity_id
_entity_poly.type
_entity_poly.pdbx_seq_one_letter_code
_entity_poly.pdbx_strand_id
1 'polypeptide(L)'
;MSLTLKLLFLLLLLFVWSQHVDSGSIVKFLPGFEGPLPFELETGYIGIGEKEDIQLFYYFIKSEKNPIEDPLLIWLNGGPGCSSLLGLLFENGPLAFKFEVYNGNLASLFSTTYSWTQVANILFLDQPVGSGFSYSRTPLDKTSDTNEVKMIHEFLQKVLIIWQT
;
A
#
# COMPACT_ATOMS: atom_id res chain seq x y z
N MET A 1 -39.67 -26.56 -2.31
CA MET A 1 -38.72 -25.52 -2.76
C MET A 1 -37.84 -26.14 -3.85
N SER A 2 -37.96 -25.67 -5.10
CA SER A 2 -37.29 -26.31 -6.26
C SER A 2 -35.76 -26.31 -6.09
N LEU A 3 -35.08 -27.36 -6.58
CA LEU A 3 -33.62 -27.48 -6.54
C LEU A 3 -32.93 -26.24 -7.14
N THR A 4 -33.55 -25.64 -8.16
CA THR A 4 -33.10 -24.40 -8.78
C THR A 4 -33.09 -23.22 -7.81
N LEU A 5 -34.07 -23.10 -6.92
CA LEU A 5 -34.14 -22.02 -5.93
C LEU A 5 -33.06 -22.19 -4.85
N LYS A 6 -32.73 -23.43 -4.46
CA LYS A 6 -31.63 -23.72 -3.53
C LYS A 6 -30.27 -23.38 -4.14
N LEU A 7 -30.06 -23.71 -5.41
CA LEU A 7 -28.82 -23.40 -6.12
C LEU A 7 -28.63 -21.88 -6.30
N LEU A 8 -29.71 -21.17 -6.64
CA LEU A 8 -29.70 -19.70 -6.74
C LEU A 8 -29.38 -19.05 -5.39
N PHE A 9 -29.96 -19.58 -4.30
CA PHE A 9 -29.71 -19.10 -2.95
C PHE A 9 -28.26 -19.37 -2.50
N LEU A 10 -27.69 -20.53 -2.85
CA LEU A 10 -26.29 -20.85 -2.58
C LEU A 10 -25.33 -19.93 -3.35
N LEU A 11 -25.62 -19.65 -4.63
CA LEU A 11 -24.85 -18.70 -5.44
C LEU A 11 -24.94 -17.27 -4.90
N LEU A 12 -26.12 -16.84 -4.44
CA LEU A 12 -26.31 -15.56 -3.76
C LEU A 12 -25.54 -15.49 -2.43
N LEU A 13 -25.51 -16.56 -1.65
CA LEU A 13 -24.72 -16.63 -0.41
C LEU A 13 -23.22 -16.54 -0.68
N LEU A 14 -22.72 -17.17 -1.75
CA LEU A 14 -21.32 -17.07 -2.19
C LEU A 14 -20.96 -15.65 -2.65
N PHE A 15 -21.88 -14.95 -3.32
CA PHE A 15 -21.69 -13.55 -3.71
C PHE A 15 -21.72 -12.58 -2.52
N VAL A 16 -22.59 -12.81 -1.53
CA VAL A 16 -22.68 -11.98 -0.32
C VAL A 16 -21.46 -12.14 0.60
N TRP A 17 -20.76 -13.29 0.53
CA TRP A 17 -19.52 -13.53 1.26
C TRP A 17 -18.28 -12.89 0.63
N SER A 18 -18.34 -12.43 -0.62
CA SER A 18 -17.24 -11.68 -1.27
C SER A 18 -17.35 -10.17 -1.08
N GLN A 19 -17.75 -9.71 0.11
CA GLN A 19 -17.57 -8.31 0.48
C GLN A 19 -16.08 -8.08 0.77
N HIS A 20 -15.26 -7.95 -0.28
CA HIS A 20 -13.91 -7.44 -0.13
C HIS A 20 -14.04 -5.94 0.18
N VAL A 21 -13.83 -5.56 1.43
CA VAL A 21 -13.65 -4.15 1.77
C VAL A 21 -12.24 -3.81 1.35
N ASP A 22 -12.09 -3.25 0.16
CA ASP A 22 -10.85 -2.61 -0.25
C ASP A 22 -10.74 -1.29 0.52
N SER A 23 -9.65 -1.13 1.27
CA SER A 23 -9.35 0.09 2.03
C SER A 23 -8.36 1.00 1.29
N GLY A 24 -8.17 0.79 -0.02
CA GLY A 24 -7.42 1.69 -0.89
C GLY A 24 -8.11 3.04 -1.08
N SER A 25 -7.33 4.12 -1.05
CA SER A 25 -7.77 5.47 -1.37
C SER A 25 -6.78 6.15 -2.29
N ILE A 26 -7.27 6.68 -3.41
CA ILE A 26 -6.48 7.47 -4.34
C ILE A 26 -6.21 8.86 -3.75
N VAL A 27 -4.93 9.19 -3.62
CA VAL A 27 -4.45 10.48 -3.16
C VAL A 27 -4.24 11.38 -4.37
N LYS A 28 -5.08 12.42 -4.49
CA LYS A 28 -4.96 13.41 -5.59
C LYS A 28 -4.14 14.63 -5.23
N PHE A 29 -4.07 14.98 -3.95
CA PHE A 29 -3.41 16.18 -3.43
C PHE A 29 -2.63 15.84 -2.18
N LEU A 30 -1.42 16.37 -2.05
CA LEU A 30 -0.61 16.26 -0.84
C LEU A 30 -0.31 17.66 -0.29
N PRO A 31 -0.40 17.86 1.03
CA PRO A 31 0.12 19.07 1.66
C PRO A 31 1.57 19.31 1.27
N GLY A 32 1.89 20.53 0.84
CA GLY A 32 3.24 20.92 0.42
C GLY A 32 3.53 20.66 -1.07
N PHE A 33 2.69 19.91 -1.79
CA PHE A 33 2.80 19.78 -3.25
C PHE A 33 1.89 20.81 -3.95
N GLU A 34 2.40 21.46 -4.99
CA GLU A 34 1.65 22.47 -5.74
C GLU A 34 0.74 21.81 -6.78
N GLY A 35 -0.59 21.89 -6.59
CA GLY A 35 -1.57 21.32 -7.50
C GLY A 35 -1.83 19.81 -7.29
N PRO A 36 -2.53 19.15 -8.24
CA PRO A 36 -2.74 17.70 -8.17
C PRO A 36 -1.45 16.93 -8.46
N LEU A 37 -1.33 15.73 -7.90
CA LEU A 37 -0.20 14.85 -8.20
C LEU A 37 -0.20 14.45 -9.69
N PRO A 38 0.96 14.47 -10.37
CA PRO A 38 1.08 14.09 -11.77
C PRO A 38 1.13 12.57 -12.01
N PHE A 39 1.04 11.77 -10.95
CA PHE A 39 1.04 10.31 -10.95
C PHE A 39 -0.09 9.79 -10.04
N GLU A 40 -0.51 8.54 -10.25
CA GLU A 40 -1.51 7.89 -9.41
C GLU A 40 -0.84 7.29 -8.17
N LEU A 41 -1.10 7.91 -7.01
CA LEU A 41 -0.77 7.38 -5.70
C LEU A 41 -2.04 6.83 -5.04
N GLU A 42 -2.00 5.56 -4.69
CA GLU A 42 -2.99 4.91 -3.83
C GLU A 42 -2.35 4.60 -2.48
N THR A 43 -3.09 4.78 -1.40
CA THR A 43 -2.68 4.33 -0.07
C THR A 43 -3.79 3.54 0.58
N GLY A 44 -3.46 2.50 1.34
CA GLY A 44 -4.47 1.68 1.99
C GLY A 44 -3.89 0.77 3.05
N TYR A 45 -4.78 -0.02 3.66
CA TYR A 45 -4.44 -1.05 4.62
C TYR A 45 -4.85 -2.42 4.10
N ILE A 46 -4.00 -3.41 4.38
CA ILE A 46 -4.34 -4.82 4.20
C ILE A 46 -4.30 -5.51 5.57
N GLY A 47 -5.42 -6.12 5.92
CA GLY A 47 -5.54 -6.94 7.12
C GLY A 47 -4.77 -8.24 6.99
N ILE A 48 -4.05 -8.64 8.03
CA ILE A 48 -3.24 -9.88 8.08
C ILE A 48 -3.76 -10.82 9.17
N GLY A 49 -3.81 -12.11 8.87
CA GLY A 49 -4.38 -13.16 9.69
C GLY A 49 -5.91 -13.23 9.61
N GLU A 50 -6.49 -14.29 10.17
CA GLU A 50 -7.93 -14.57 10.09
C GLU A 50 -8.81 -13.47 10.70
N LYS A 51 -8.32 -12.83 11.76
CA LYS A 51 -9.03 -11.73 12.46
C LYS A 51 -8.69 -10.36 11.89
N GLU A 52 -7.69 -10.29 11.01
CA GLU A 52 -7.19 -9.04 10.44
C GLU A 52 -6.86 -7.99 11.51
N ASP A 53 -6.35 -8.43 12.67
CA ASP A 53 -5.99 -7.52 13.76
C ASP A 53 -4.70 -6.75 13.46
N ILE A 54 -3.86 -7.30 12.59
CA ILE A 54 -2.69 -6.63 12.02
C ILE A 54 -3.12 -5.94 10.74
N GLN A 55 -2.75 -4.68 10.58
CA GLN A 55 -3.08 -3.84 9.45
C GLN A 55 -1.77 -3.26 8.89
N LEU A 56 -1.35 -3.77 7.72
CA LEU A 56 -0.16 -3.27 7.03
C LEU A 56 -0.54 -2.17 6.06
N PHE A 57 0.09 -1.01 6.21
CA PHE A 57 -0.12 0.16 5.37
C PHE A 57 0.80 0.14 4.15
N TYR A 58 0.26 0.55 3.01
CA TYR A 58 1.01 0.63 1.78
C TYR A 58 0.84 1.97 1.06
N TYR A 59 1.85 2.30 0.26
CA TYR A 59 1.79 3.32 -0.77
C TYR A 59 2.04 2.62 -2.10
N PHE A 60 1.06 2.66 -2.99
CA PHE A 60 1.17 2.11 -4.32
C PHE A 60 1.19 3.24 -5.34
N ILE A 61 2.26 3.31 -6.11
CA ILE A 61 2.40 4.29 -7.19
C ILE A 61 2.46 3.54 -8.50
N LYS A 62 1.51 3.84 -9.39
CA LYS A 62 1.48 3.27 -10.72
C LYS A 62 2.62 3.80 -11.57
N SER A 63 3.07 2.99 -12.53
CA SER A 63 4.05 3.44 -13.52
C SER A 63 3.52 4.66 -14.27
N GLU A 64 4.39 5.65 -14.45
CA GLU A 64 4.09 6.89 -15.20
C GLU A 64 4.10 6.65 -16.71
N LYS A 65 4.63 5.51 -17.17
CA LYS A 65 4.73 5.17 -18.60
C LYS A 65 3.59 4.27 -19.06
N ASN A 66 3.59 2.99 -18.68
CA ASN A 66 2.53 2.06 -19.02
C ASN A 66 2.23 1.13 -17.82
N PRO A 67 1.36 1.54 -16.89
CA PRO A 67 1.13 0.79 -15.65
C PRO A 67 0.50 -0.59 -15.84
N ILE A 68 -0.05 -0.89 -17.02
CA ILE A 68 -0.61 -2.21 -17.33
C ILE A 68 0.50 -3.20 -17.71
N GLU A 69 1.52 -2.75 -18.45
CA GLU A 69 2.59 -3.60 -18.99
C GLU A 69 3.88 -3.55 -18.16
N ASP A 70 4.10 -2.44 -17.44
CA ASP A 70 5.31 -2.23 -16.65
C ASP A 70 5.29 -3.13 -15.39
N PRO A 71 6.47 -3.61 -14.95
CA PRO A 71 6.56 -4.56 -13.84
C PRO A 71 6.05 -3.98 -12.52
N LEU A 72 5.55 -4.87 -11.66
CA LEU A 72 5.29 -4.58 -10.25
C LEU A 72 6.56 -4.85 -9.43
N LEU A 73 7.01 -3.84 -8.68
CA LEU A 73 8.11 -3.91 -7.74
C LEU A 73 7.60 -3.67 -6.32
N ILE A 74 8.05 -4.49 -5.38
CA ILE A 74 7.89 -4.20 -3.95
C ILE A 74 9.16 -3.52 -3.43
N TRP A 75 8.98 -2.45 -2.65
CA TRP A 75 10.06 -1.74 -1.98
C TRP A 75 9.90 -1.83 -0.47
N LEU A 76 10.97 -2.26 0.20
CA LEU A 76 11.02 -2.50 1.63
C LEU A 76 12.20 -1.75 2.24
N ASN A 77 11.93 -0.68 3.00
CA ASN A 77 12.96 -0.08 3.83
C ASN A 77 13.25 -0.98 5.06
N GLY A 78 14.51 -0.95 5.51
CA GLY A 78 15.01 -1.80 6.59
C GLY A 78 14.92 -1.15 7.99
N GLY A 79 16.02 -1.19 8.73
CA GLY A 79 16.11 -0.68 10.10
C GLY A 79 16.62 -1.77 11.05
N PRO A 80 15.73 -2.59 11.64
CA PRO A 80 14.30 -2.79 11.33
C PRO A 80 13.38 -1.71 11.90
N GLY A 81 12.17 -1.55 11.33
CA GLY A 81 11.15 -0.62 11.85
C GLY A 81 11.05 0.72 11.12
N CYS A 82 11.86 0.96 10.09
CA CYS A 82 11.77 2.18 9.31
C CYS A 82 10.62 2.09 8.30
N SER A 83 9.89 3.20 8.12
CA SER A 83 8.84 3.29 7.12
C SER A 83 9.41 3.29 5.70
N SER A 84 8.69 2.66 4.77
CA SER A 84 9.01 2.72 3.34
C SER A 84 8.66 4.05 2.68
N LEU A 85 8.02 4.96 3.43
CA LEU A 85 7.88 6.37 3.04
C LEU A 85 9.26 7.04 2.86
N LEU A 86 10.31 6.54 3.54
CA LEU A 86 11.67 6.99 3.32
C LEU A 86 12.10 6.78 1.86
N GLY A 87 11.92 5.57 1.33
CA GLY A 87 12.22 5.26 -0.07
C GLY A 87 11.43 6.11 -1.04
N LEU A 88 10.14 6.30 -0.75
CA LEU A 88 9.25 7.12 -1.56
C LEU A 88 9.71 8.59 -1.64
N LEU A 89 10.13 9.20 -0.53
CA LEU A 89 10.45 10.63 -0.45
C LEU A 89 11.92 11.00 -0.66
N PHE A 90 12.84 10.06 -0.44
CA PHE A 90 14.28 10.35 -0.40
C PHE A 90 15.13 9.44 -1.29
N GLU A 91 14.59 8.37 -1.84
CA GLU A 91 15.37 7.40 -2.62
C GLU A 91 14.86 7.32 -4.06
N ASN A 92 13.78 6.60 -4.30
CA ASN A 92 13.38 6.18 -5.65
C ASN A 92 11.90 6.42 -6.00
N GLY A 93 11.14 7.09 -5.13
CA GLY A 93 9.80 7.54 -5.46
C GLY A 93 9.77 8.85 -6.26
N PRO A 94 8.58 9.26 -6.72
CA PRO A 94 8.41 10.43 -7.59
C PRO A 94 8.31 11.75 -6.82
N LEU A 95 8.44 11.73 -5.49
CA LEU A 95 8.36 12.91 -4.63
C LEU A 95 9.69 13.19 -3.95
N ALA A 96 10.01 14.46 -3.80
CA ALA A 96 11.14 14.91 -3.00
C ALA A 96 10.79 16.20 -2.25
N PHE A 97 11.44 16.41 -1.10
CA PHE A 97 11.38 17.68 -0.39
C PHE A 97 12.24 18.73 -1.08
N LYS A 98 11.74 19.96 -1.20
CA LYS A 98 12.56 21.12 -1.51
C LYS A 98 13.45 21.41 -0.29
N PHE A 99 14.76 21.31 -0.46
CA PHE A 99 15.72 21.61 0.61
C PHE A 99 15.88 23.12 0.77
N GLU A 100 14.99 23.70 1.58
CA GLU A 100 14.97 25.12 1.92
C GLU A 100 15.21 25.31 3.42
N VAL A 101 15.68 26.48 3.82
CA VAL A 101 15.85 26.81 5.24
C VAL A 101 14.47 26.80 5.92
N TYR A 102 14.34 26.03 7.00
CA TYR A 102 13.07 25.93 7.72
C TYR A 102 12.61 27.31 8.22
N ASN A 103 11.46 27.74 7.72
CA ASN A 103 10.88 29.06 7.98
C ASN A 103 9.61 29.01 8.84
N GLY A 104 9.32 27.87 9.46
CA GLY A 104 8.12 27.65 10.27
C GLY A 104 6.89 27.16 9.48
N ASN A 105 6.94 27.18 8.14
CA ASN A 105 5.85 26.67 7.30
C ASN A 105 6.01 25.18 6.99
N LEU A 106 4.97 24.60 6.40
CA LEU A 106 4.99 23.24 5.88
C LEU A 106 6.09 23.09 4.82
N ALA A 107 6.83 21.98 4.87
CA ALA A 107 7.85 21.66 3.88
C ALA A 107 7.22 21.49 2.48
N SER A 108 7.84 22.09 1.48
CA SER A 108 7.40 21.99 0.10
C SER A 108 7.88 20.68 -0.53
N LEU A 109 7.01 20.05 -1.32
CA LEU A 109 7.28 18.87 -2.14
C LEU A 109 7.35 19.27 -3.61
N PHE A 110 8.09 18.49 -4.39
CA PHE A 110 8.09 18.59 -5.84
C PHE A 110 8.25 17.20 -6.47
N SER A 111 7.88 17.09 -7.75
CA SER A 111 8.03 15.86 -8.52
C SER A 111 9.47 15.73 -9.02
N THR A 112 10.07 14.55 -8.88
CA THR A 112 11.42 14.27 -9.40
C THR A 112 11.36 13.44 -10.68
N THR A 113 12.29 13.68 -11.61
CA THR A 113 12.44 12.90 -12.85
C THR A 113 13.32 11.65 -12.68
N TYR A 114 13.87 11.42 -11.49
CA TYR A 114 14.76 10.29 -11.18
C TYR A 114 14.03 9.10 -10.53
N SER A 115 12.69 9.14 -10.52
CA SER A 115 11.87 8.10 -9.91
C SER A 115 11.98 6.78 -10.66
N TRP A 116 11.94 5.68 -9.92
CA TRP A 116 11.79 4.34 -10.52
C TRP A 116 10.37 4.11 -11.05
N THR A 117 9.38 4.92 -10.62
CA THR A 117 8.01 4.88 -11.14
C THR A 117 7.91 5.29 -12.61
N GLN A 118 8.98 5.78 -13.23
CA GLN A 118 9.05 6.04 -14.66
C GLN A 118 8.93 4.76 -15.52
N VAL A 119 9.21 3.59 -14.94
CA VAL A 119 9.26 2.30 -15.66
C VAL A 119 8.69 1.12 -14.87
N ALA A 120 8.06 1.37 -13.71
CA ALA A 120 7.54 0.31 -12.86
C ALA A 120 6.37 0.81 -11.99
N ASN A 121 5.45 -0.08 -11.70
CA ASN A 121 4.51 0.08 -10.60
C ASN A 121 5.25 -0.25 -9.29
N ILE A 122 5.23 0.63 -8.30
CA ILE A 122 5.99 0.41 -7.05
C ILE A 122 5.06 0.39 -5.85
N LEU A 123 5.14 -0.70 -5.08
CA LEU A 123 4.47 -0.92 -3.82
C LEU A 123 5.45 -0.74 -2.67
N PHE A 124 5.37 0.41 -1.99
CA PHE A 124 6.11 0.70 -0.78
C PHE A 124 5.31 0.18 0.42
N LEU A 125 5.91 -0.73 1.19
CA LEU A 125 5.23 -1.37 2.32
C LEU A 125 5.83 -0.93 3.64
N ASP A 126 4.99 -0.40 4.54
CA ASP A 126 5.40 -0.14 5.91
C ASP A 126 5.42 -1.45 6.71
N GLN A 127 6.62 -1.98 6.94
CA GLN A 127 6.86 -3.21 7.68
C GLN A 127 8.10 -3.09 8.58
N PRO A 128 8.21 -3.83 9.70
CA PRO A 128 7.20 -4.67 10.35
C PRO A 128 6.01 -3.86 10.90
N VAL A 129 5.06 -4.54 11.57
CA VAL A 129 3.98 -3.86 12.29
C VAL A 129 4.54 -2.83 13.28
N GLY A 130 4.04 -1.60 13.24
CA GLY A 130 4.55 -0.45 14.00
C GLY A 130 5.46 0.48 13.19
N SER A 131 5.94 0.05 12.02
CA SER A 131 6.61 0.95 11.06
C SER A 131 5.59 1.89 10.41
N GLY A 132 5.92 3.18 10.32
CA GLY A 132 5.10 4.17 9.62
C GLY A 132 3.66 4.18 10.11
N PHE A 133 2.72 3.85 9.23
CA PHE A 133 1.29 3.79 9.57
C PHE A 133 0.77 2.37 9.87
N SER A 134 1.59 1.33 9.72
CA SER A 134 1.18 -0.06 10.02
C SER A 134 0.97 -0.28 11.52
N TYR A 135 -0.10 -0.97 11.90
CA TYR A 135 -0.47 -1.16 13.31
C TYR A 135 -1.12 -2.52 13.60
N SER A 136 -1.25 -2.84 14.89
CA SER A 136 -2.03 -4.00 15.37
C SER A 136 -3.05 -3.56 16.41
N ARG A 137 -4.25 -4.15 16.36
CA ARG A 137 -5.32 -3.98 17.35
C ARG A 137 -5.12 -4.85 18.59
N THR A 138 -4.22 -5.81 18.53
CA THR A 138 -3.89 -6.72 19.63
C THR A 138 -2.39 -6.65 19.97
N PRO A 139 -1.99 -6.96 21.22
CA PRO A 139 -0.58 -7.06 21.57
C PRO A 139 0.14 -8.04 20.63
N LEU A 140 1.28 -7.59 20.10
CA LEU A 140 2.09 -8.40 19.20
C LEU A 140 2.95 -9.39 20.00
N ASP A 141 3.12 -10.57 19.43
CA ASP A 141 4.17 -11.49 19.84
C ASP A 141 5.56 -10.90 19.54
N LYS A 142 6.61 -11.56 20.03
CA LYS A 142 7.99 -11.16 19.73
C LYS A 142 8.23 -11.16 18.22
N THR A 143 8.73 -10.03 17.72
CA THR A 143 9.13 -9.86 16.31
C THR A 143 10.25 -10.83 15.95
N SER A 144 10.16 -11.44 14.76
CA SER A 144 11.20 -12.28 14.17
C SER A 144 11.15 -12.23 12.66
N ASP A 145 12.29 -12.42 12.00
CA ASP A 145 12.39 -12.41 10.53
C ASP A 145 11.45 -13.45 9.89
N THR A 146 11.29 -14.61 10.52
CA THR A 146 10.38 -15.65 10.03
C THR A 146 8.92 -15.23 10.09
N ASN A 147 8.51 -14.54 11.15
CA ASN A 147 7.14 -14.03 11.23
C ASN A 147 6.93 -12.86 10.27
N GLU A 148 7.93 -12.01 10.09
CA GLU A 148 7.86 -10.88 9.16
C GLU A 148 7.69 -11.34 7.71
N VAL A 149 8.52 -12.28 7.26
CA VAL A 149 8.40 -12.85 5.91
C VAL A 149 7.02 -13.49 5.68
N LYS A 150 6.43 -14.15 6.69
CA LYS A 150 5.08 -14.71 6.60
C LYS A 150 4.03 -13.62 6.43
N MET A 151 4.12 -12.52 7.18
CA MET A 151 3.18 -11.40 7.07
C MET A 151 3.28 -10.70 5.72
N ILE A 152 4.49 -10.41 5.24
CA ILE A 152 4.71 -9.82 3.90
C ILE A 152 4.21 -10.76 2.80
N HIS A 153 4.42 -12.08 2.95
CA HIS A 153 3.92 -13.06 1.98
C HIS A 153 2.39 -13.08 1.93
N GLU A 154 1.71 -13.12 3.09
CA GLU A 154 0.25 -13.05 3.14
C GLU A 154 -0.29 -11.72 2.57
N PHE A 155 0.36 -10.61 2.92
CA PHE A 155 0.06 -9.29 2.37
C PHE A 155 0.10 -9.30 0.84
N LEU A 156 1.18 -9.80 0.25
CA LEU A 156 1.32 -9.88 -1.21
C LEU A 156 0.24 -10.77 -1.84
N GLN A 157 -0.10 -11.90 -1.22
CA GLN A 157 -1.18 -12.76 -1.73
C GLN A 157 -2.53 -12.02 -1.75
N LYS A 158 -2.87 -11.30 -0.67
CA LYS A 158 -4.12 -10.53 -0.59
C LYS A 158 -4.13 -9.36 -1.60
N VAL A 159 -3.07 -8.58 -1.68
CA VAL A 159 -2.96 -7.43 -2.60
C VAL A 159 -3.13 -7.87 -4.06
N LEU A 160 -2.45 -8.94 -4.47
CA LEU A 160 -2.51 -9.43 -5.84
C LEU A 160 -3.89 -9.98 -6.22
N ILE A 161 -4.69 -10.42 -5.25
CA ILE A 161 -6.09 -10.81 -5.48
C ILE A 161 -6.97 -9.57 -5.64
N ILE A 162 -6.82 -8.56 -4.76
CA ILE A 162 -7.62 -7.33 -4.77
C ILE A 162 -7.43 -6.58 -6.10
N TRP A 163 -6.20 -6.41 -6.57
CA TRP A 163 -5.93 -5.68 -7.81
C TRP A 163 -6.32 -6.43 -9.10
N GLN A 164 -6.77 -7.68 -9.01
CA GLN A 164 -7.32 -8.43 -10.15
C GLN A 164 -8.84 -8.31 -10.29
N THR A 165 -9.54 -7.82 -9.26
CA THR A 165 -11.00 -7.64 -9.23
C THR A 165 -11.42 -6.22 -9.54
#